data_AF-A0A936ZUI8-F1
#
_entry.id   AF-A0A936ZUI8-F1
#
_cell.length_a   1.000
_cell.length_b   1.000
_cell.length_c   1.000
_cell.angle_alpha   90.00
_cell.angle_beta   90.00
_cell.angle_gamma   90.00
#
_symmetry.space_group_name_H-M   'P 1'
#
loop_
_entity.id
_entity.type
_entity.pdbx_description
1 polymer ?
#
loop_
_entity_poly.entity_id
_entity_poly.type
_entity_poly.pdbx_seq_one_letter_code
_entity_poly.pdbx_strand_id
1 'polypeptide(L)'
;MKNRNTLIIYLCTILFGFISYSQEKSLRLIEDKQKKRTILYIQNDTDTEKSVFLKINPIGYRRSANKPMIKIIPAKSKVQMLILIPLADVESHYTYNLIVNDKLETIDVKRSKELKKKDSIE
;
A
#
# COMPACT_ATOMS: atom_id res chain seq x y z
N MET A 1 31.22 44.13 24.20
CA MET A 1 29.80 43.96 23.80
C MET A 1 29.59 43.10 22.54
N LYS A 2 30.60 42.92 21.67
CA LYS A 2 30.51 42.15 20.41
C LYS A 2 30.27 40.64 20.60
N ASN A 3 30.87 40.07 21.65
CA ASN A 3 30.88 38.62 21.91
C ASN A 3 29.55 38.08 22.46
N ARG A 4 28.72 38.94 23.07
CA ARG A 4 27.42 38.58 23.64
C ARG A 4 26.35 38.42 22.57
N ASN A 5 26.40 39.25 21.52
CA ASN A 5 25.49 39.17 20.38
C ASN A 5 25.81 37.97 19.48
N THR A 6 27.08 37.61 19.30
CA THR A 6 27.46 36.40 18.55
C THR A 6 27.01 35.12 19.24
N LEU A 7 26.99 35.09 20.58
CA LEU A 7 26.51 33.94 21.34
C LEU A 7 24.98 33.77 21.23
N ILE A 8 24.24 34.88 21.22
CA ILE A 8 22.78 34.88 20.99
C ILE A 8 22.45 34.41 19.57
N ILE A 9 23.23 34.85 18.57
CA ILE A 9 23.05 34.41 17.17
C ILE A 9 23.30 32.90 17.04
N TYR A 10 24.36 32.38 17.68
CA TYR A 10 24.65 30.94 17.71
C TYR A 10 23.56 30.13 18.43
N LEU A 11 22.97 30.67 19.49
CA LEU A 11 21.87 30.03 20.20
C LEU A 11 20.59 29.98 19.33
N CYS A 12 20.32 31.05 18.57
CA CYS A 12 19.17 31.09 17.67
C CYS A 12 19.33 30.11 16.50
N THR A 13 20.52 29.98 15.91
CA THR A 13 20.75 29.04 14.79
C THR A 13 20.61 27.58 15.20
N ILE A 14 20.96 27.22 16.44
CA ILE A 14 20.74 25.87 16.99
C ILE A 14 19.24 25.59 17.18
N LEU A 15 18.45 26.56 17.64
CA LEU A 15 17.02 26.38 17.88
C LEU A 15 16.19 26.20 16.60
N PHE A 16 16.60 26.81 15.48
CA PHE A 16 15.92 26.65 14.19
C PHE A 16 16.29 25.36 13.43
N GLY A 17 17.33 24.64 13.86
CA GLY A 17 17.81 23.42 13.18
C GLY A 17 16.93 22.18 13.34
N PHE A 18 15.91 22.22 14.20
CA PHE A 18 15.13 21.02 14.59
C PHE A 18 13.78 20.84 13.88
N ILE A 19 13.46 21.64 12.85
CA ILE A 19 12.23 21.42 12.07
C ILE A 19 12.43 20.25 11.10
N SER A 20 12.34 19.03 11.64
CA SER A 20 12.32 17.81 10.84
C SER A 20 10.89 17.54 10.35
N TYR A 21 10.66 17.69 9.05
CA TYR A 21 9.45 17.22 8.39
C TYR A 21 9.51 15.70 8.30
N SER A 22 8.82 15.01 9.21
CA SER A 22 8.57 13.58 9.04
C SER A 22 7.64 13.38 7.87
N GLN A 23 8.05 12.61 6.87
CA GLN A 23 7.17 12.16 5.79
C GLN A 23 6.18 11.17 6.39
N GLU A 24 5.00 11.66 6.77
CA GLU A 24 3.94 10.83 7.30
C GLU A 24 3.53 9.82 6.21
N LYS A 25 3.82 8.54 6.43
CA LYS A 25 3.35 7.46 5.56
C LYS A 25 1.83 7.39 5.67
N SER A 26 1.18 8.04 4.71
CA SER A 26 -0.26 8.22 4.56
C SER A 26 -1.08 6.93 4.55
N LEU A 27 -0.50 5.84 4.04
CA LEU A 27 -1.15 4.55 3.89
C LEU A 27 -0.32 3.42 4.50
N ARG A 28 -1.00 2.53 5.22
CA ARG A 28 -0.39 1.42 5.93
C ARG A 28 -1.09 0.10 5.60
N LEU A 29 -0.30 -0.94 5.33
CA LEU A 29 -0.78 -2.31 5.27
C LEU A 29 -0.91 -2.85 6.70
N ILE A 30 -2.10 -3.27 7.07
CA ILE A 30 -2.40 -3.84 8.39
C ILE A 30 -2.71 -5.32 8.23
N GLU A 31 -2.02 -6.16 9.00
CA GLU A 31 -2.26 -7.59 9.08
C GLU A 31 -3.12 -7.92 10.30
N ASP A 32 -4.25 -8.59 10.07
CA ASP A 32 -5.03 -9.24 11.13
C ASP A 32 -4.83 -10.76 11.04
N LYS A 33 -3.98 -11.29 11.93
CA LYS A 33 -3.64 -12.72 11.97
C LYS A 33 -4.69 -13.49 12.78
N GLN A 34 -5.40 -14.39 12.11
CA GLN A 34 -6.36 -15.30 12.71
C GLN A 34 -5.85 -16.74 12.65
N LYS A 35 -6.47 -17.64 13.41
CA LYS A 35 -6.02 -19.05 13.54
C LYS A 35 -5.84 -19.79 12.20
N LYS A 36 -6.69 -19.52 11.19
CA LYS A 36 -6.69 -20.22 9.90
C LYS A 36 -6.48 -19.30 8.69
N ARG A 37 -6.31 -18.00 8.90
CA ARG A 37 -6.22 -17.00 7.83
C ARG A 37 -5.60 -15.71 8.34
N THR A 38 -4.99 -14.95 7.44
CA THR A 38 -4.56 -13.58 7.71
C THR A 38 -5.35 -12.64 6.81
N ILE A 39 -5.99 -11.62 7.38
CA ILE A 39 -6.73 -10.62 6.62
C ILE A 39 -5.82 -9.41 6.44
N LEU A 40 -5.64 -8.99 5.19
CA LEU A 40 -4.87 -7.80 4.85
C LEU A 40 -5.81 -6.62 4.64
N TYR A 41 -5.53 -5.53 5.35
CA TYR A 41 -6.22 -4.27 5.22
C TYR A 41 -5.26 -3.18 4.76
N ILE A 42 -5.81 -2.15 4.12
CA ILE A 42 -5.12 -0.88 3.91
C ILE A 42 -5.82 0.16 4.77
N GLN A 43 -5.04 0.83 5.61
CA GLN A 43 -5.45 1.97 6.42
C GLN A 43 -5.00 3.25 5.70
N ASN A 44 -5.94 4.14 5.40
CA ASN A 44 -5.66 5.49 4.93
C ASN A 44 -5.83 6.46 6.08
N ASP A 45 -4.72 7.04 6.55
CA ASP A 45 -4.71 8.01 7.63
C ASP A 45 -4.78 9.46 7.12
N THR A 46 -4.87 9.66 5.80
CA THR A 46 -4.97 11.01 5.21
C THR A 46 -6.41 11.52 5.16
N ASP A 47 -6.52 12.82 4.91
CA ASP A 47 -7.78 13.54 4.71
C ASP A 47 -8.32 13.44 3.28
N THR A 48 -7.62 12.71 2.38
CA THR A 48 -8.02 12.53 0.98
C THR A 48 -8.16 11.06 0.66
N GLU A 49 -9.08 10.71 -0.24
CA GLU A 49 -9.12 9.37 -0.78
C GLU A 49 -7.89 9.08 -1.67
N LYS A 50 -7.49 7.82 -1.73
CA LYS A 50 -6.32 7.39 -2.50
C LYS A 50 -6.64 6.14 -3.31
N SER A 51 -6.15 6.08 -4.54
CA SER A 51 -6.21 4.86 -5.34
C SER A 51 -5.01 3.99 -5.01
N VAL A 52 -5.25 2.73 -4.67
CA VAL A 52 -4.22 1.80 -4.21
C VAL A 52 -4.23 0.55 -5.07
N PHE A 53 -3.08 0.25 -5.67
CA PHE A 53 -2.79 -1.04 -6.28
C PHE A 53 -1.99 -1.89 -5.28
N LEU A 54 -2.49 -3.10 -5.01
CA LEU A 54 -1.83 -4.09 -4.17
C LEU A 54 -1.66 -5.40 -4.95
N LYS A 55 -0.42 -5.87 -5.03
CA LYS A 55 -0.09 -7.21 -5.51
C LYS A 55 0.73 -7.94 -4.45
N ILE A 56 0.23 -9.07 -3.99
CA ILE A 56 0.95 -9.98 -3.10
C ILE A 56 1.65 -11.04 -3.94
N ASN A 57 2.88 -11.41 -3.55
CA ASN A 57 3.57 -12.60 -4.05
C ASN A 57 3.60 -13.64 -2.92
N PRO A 58 2.57 -14.49 -2.81
CA PRO A 58 2.45 -15.43 -1.71
C PRO A 58 3.18 -16.74 -2.00
N ILE A 59 3.86 -17.27 -0.98
CA ILE A 59 4.39 -18.63 -0.91
C ILE A 59 3.70 -19.36 0.24
N GLY A 60 3.28 -20.60 0.01
CA GLY A 60 2.55 -21.40 1.02
C GLY A 60 1.08 -20.98 1.26
N TYR A 61 0.52 -20.08 0.46
CA TYR A 61 -0.91 -19.72 0.53
C TYR A 61 -1.72 -20.21 -0.68
N ARG A 62 -3.06 -20.25 -0.55
CA ARG A 62 -3.96 -20.52 -1.68
C ARG A 62 -3.73 -19.53 -2.84
N ARG A 63 -3.84 -20.03 -4.08
CA ARG A 63 -3.65 -19.25 -5.33
C ARG A 63 -4.51 -17.99 -5.43
N SER A 64 -5.63 -17.91 -4.72
CA SER A 64 -6.48 -16.71 -4.64
C SER A 64 -5.73 -15.48 -4.14
N ALA A 65 -4.66 -15.66 -3.35
CA ALA A 65 -3.84 -14.58 -2.82
C ALA A 65 -2.94 -13.88 -3.86
N ASN A 66 -2.68 -14.50 -5.02
CA ASN A 66 -1.81 -13.94 -6.07
C ASN A 66 -2.57 -12.98 -7.02
N LYS A 67 -3.84 -12.67 -6.75
CA LYS A 67 -4.62 -11.77 -7.60
C LYS A 67 -4.28 -10.32 -7.27
N PRO A 68 -3.77 -9.51 -8.23
CA PRO A 68 -3.58 -8.09 -8.00
C PRO A 68 -4.93 -7.38 -7.85
N MET A 69 -4.97 -6.30 -7.08
CA MET A 69 -6.18 -5.59 -6.73
C MET A 69 -5.96 -4.08 -6.83
N ILE A 70 -6.95 -3.36 -7.35
CA ILE A 70 -7.00 -1.90 -7.30
C ILE A 70 -8.25 -1.53 -6.51
N LYS A 71 -8.09 -0.68 -5.50
CA LYS A 71 -9.20 -0.13 -4.72
C LYS A 71 -8.96 1.33 -4.39
N ILE A 72 -10.05 2.09 -4.36
CA ILE A 72 -10.07 3.43 -3.77
C ILE A 72 -10.23 3.23 -2.25
N ILE A 73 -9.35 3.85 -1.48
CA ILE A 73 -9.36 3.84 -0.02
C ILE A 73 -9.82 5.22 0.44
N PRO A 74 -11.04 5.36 0.99
CA PRO A 74 -11.55 6.64 1.48
C PRO A 74 -10.63 7.25 2.55
N ALA A 75 -10.70 8.57 2.72
CA ALA A 75 -10.01 9.29 3.79
C ALA A 75 -10.35 8.69 5.17
N LYS A 76 -9.37 8.65 6.07
CA LYS A 76 -9.52 8.17 7.47
C LYS A 76 -10.20 6.81 7.60
N SER A 77 -9.98 5.90 6.64
CA SER A 77 -10.70 4.64 6.57
C SER A 77 -9.79 3.42 6.50
N LYS A 78 -10.35 2.27 6.90
CA LYS A 78 -9.71 0.96 6.80
C LYS A 78 -10.50 0.09 5.83
N VAL A 79 -9.84 -0.39 4.77
CA VAL A 79 -10.48 -1.21 3.74
C VAL A 79 -9.81 -2.57 3.66
N GLN A 80 -10.63 -3.63 3.67
CA GLN A 80 -10.14 -4.99 3.47
C GLN A 80 -9.70 -5.19 2.02
N MET A 81 -8.47 -5.67 1.83
CA MET A 81 -7.94 -5.98 0.50
C MET A 81 -8.16 -7.44 0.17
N LEU A 82 -7.49 -8.35 0.89
CA LEU A 82 -7.52 -9.78 0.62
C LEU A 82 -7.42 -10.63 1.89
N ILE A 83 -7.69 -11.92 1.74
CA ILE A 83 -7.55 -12.93 2.78
C ILE A 83 -6.51 -13.94 2.32
N LEU A 84 -5.45 -14.09 3.12
CA LEU A 84 -4.43 -15.11 2.98
C LEU A 84 -4.88 -16.37 3.74
N ILE A 85 -4.90 -17.51 3.07
CA ILE A 85 -5.23 -18.80 3.66
C ILE A 85 -4.03 -19.73 3.46
N PRO A 86 -3.29 -20.08 4.53
CA PRO A 86 -2.11 -20.94 4.43
C PRO A 86 -2.48 -22.36 4.01
N LEU A 87 -1.56 -23.02 3.33
CA LEU A 87 -1.60 -24.44 3.03
C LEU A 87 -1.01 -25.21 4.22
N ALA A 88 -1.48 -26.43 4.46
CA ALA A 88 -1.06 -27.21 5.63
C ALA A 88 0.43 -27.61 5.56
N ASP A 89 0.93 -27.86 4.34
CA ASP A 89 2.20 -28.57 4.13
C ASP A 89 3.34 -27.66 3.64
N VAL A 90 3.15 -26.33 3.63
CA VAL A 90 4.13 -25.37 3.10
C VAL A 90 4.24 -24.16 4.01
N GLU A 91 5.46 -23.79 4.38
CA GLU A 91 5.73 -22.58 5.15
C GLU A 91 5.19 -21.34 4.42
N SER A 92 4.42 -20.53 5.15
CA SER A 92 3.62 -19.45 4.58
C SER A 92 4.27 -18.09 4.79
N HIS A 93 4.76 -17.48 3.71
CA HIS A 93 5.34 -16.13 3.71
C HIS A 93 4.96 -15.37 2.44
N TYR A 94 5.06 -14.04 2.46
CA TYR A 94 4.69 -13.25 1.30
C TYR A 94 5.50 -11.96 1.22
N THR A 95 5.71 -11.48 -0.01
CA THR A 95 6.14 -10.10 -0.29
C THR A 95 5.00 -9.35 -0.97
N TYR A 96 5.09 -8.02 -1.04
CA TYR A 96 4.05 -7.21 -1.68
C TYR A 96 4.61 -6.03 -2.44
N ASN A 97 3.86 -5.62 -3.46
CA ASN A 97 3.99 -4.35 -4.14
C ASN A 97 2.76 -3.51 -3.83
N LEU A 98 2.96 -2.36 -3.18
CA LEU A 98 1.93 -1.39 -2.85
C LEU A 98 2.24 -0.10 -3.60
N ILE A 99 1.38 0.26 -4.55
CA ILE A 99 1.49 1.51 -5.32
C ILE A 99 0.30 2.38 -4.94
N VAL A 100 0.59 3.63 -4.56
CA VAL A 100 -0.39 4.62 -4.13
C VAL A 100 -0.40 5.75 -5.15
N ASN A 101 -1.59 6.05 -5.68
CA ASN A 101 -1.79 7.17 -6.58
C ASN A 101 -2.66 8.24 -5.90
N ASP A 102 -2.16 9.48 -5.91
CA ASP A 102 -2.87 10.65 -5.40
C ASP A 102 -3.99 11.12 -6.33
N LYS A 103 -3.93 10.73 -7.60
CA LYS A 103 -4.95 11.03 -8.61
C LYS A 103 -5.69 9.74 -8.95
N LEU A 104 -7.01 9.83 -9.06
CA LEU A 104 -7.86 8.78 -9.60
C LEU A 104 -7.59 8.65 -11.11
N GLU A 105 -6.50 7.99 -11.48
CA GLU A 105 -6.36 7.51 -12.84
C GLU A 105 -7.25 6.27 -12.99
N THR A 106 -8.41 6.46 -13.61
CA THR A 106 -9.30 5.36 -14.01
C THR A 106 -8.58 4.51 -15.05
N ILE A 107 -7.86 3.48 -14.60
CA ILE A 107 -7.28 2.49 -15.51
C ILE A 107 -8.41 1.56 -15.96
N ASP A 108 -9.07 1.92 -17.04
CA ASP A 108 -10.04 1.07 -17.73
C ASP A 108 -9.30 -0.08 -18.41
N VAL A 109 -9.18 -1.21 -17.71
CA VAL A 109 -8.61 -2.44 -18.28
C VAL A 109 -9.61 -3.03 -19.26
N LYS A 110 -9.59 -2.56 -20.51
CA LYS A 110 -10.28 -3.21 -21.62
C LYS A 110 -9.65 -4.58 -21.84
N ARG A 111 -10.30 -5.61 -21.28
CA ARG A 111 -9.98 -7.01 -21.58
C ARG A 111 -10.41 -7.28 -23.02
N SER A 112 -9.49 -7.15 -23.97
CA SER A 112 -9.69 -7.70 -25.32
C SER A 112 -9.85 -9.22 -25.18
N LYS A 113 -11.09 -9.68 -25.17
CA LYS A 113 -11.41 -11.06 -25.49
C LYS A 113 -11.21 -11.19 -27.00
N GLU A 114 -9.97 -11.40 -27.44
CA GLU A 114 -9.80 -12.08 -28.73
C GLU A 114 -10.33 -13.50 -28.56
N LEU A 115 -11.61 -13.64 -28.86
CA LEU A 115 -12.28 -14.89 -29.13
C LEU A 115 -11.56 -15.52 -30.32
N LYS A 116 -10.59 -16.42 -30.09
CA LYS A 116 -10.26 -17.45 -31.07
C LYS A 116 -11.46 -18.40 -31.18
N LYS A 117 -12.51 -17.95 -31.86
CA LYS A 117 -13.65 -18.77 -32.25
C LYS A 117 -13.31 -19.39 -33.61
N LYS A 118 -12.82 -20.62 -33.55
CA LYS A 118 -13.27 -21.75 -34.37
C LYS A 118 -13.41 -21.48 -35.88
N ASP A 119 -12.33 -21.75 -36.62
CA ASP A 119 -12.45 -22.25 -37.99
C ASP A 119 -12.42 -23.78 -37.90
N SER A 120 -13.62 -24.35 -37.87
CA SER A 120 -13.84 -25.73 -38.33
C SER A 120 -14.59 -25.58 -39.66
N ILE A 121 -14.12 -26.33 -40.67
CA ILE A 121 -14.80 -26.67 -41.93
C ILE A 121 -14.60 -25.65 -43.07
N GLU A 122 -13.64 -25.93 -43.94
CA GLU A 122 -13.93 -26.53 -45.27
C GLU A 122 -12.78 -27.46 -45.69
#